data_AF-A0A6I7Y3L6-F1
#
_entry.id   AF-A0A6I7Y3L6-F1
#
_cell.length_a   1.000
_cell.length_b   1.000
_cell.length_c   1.000
_cell.angle_alpha   90.00
_cell.angle_beta   90.00
_cell.angle_gamma   90.00
#
_symmetry.space_group_name_H-M   'P 1'
#
loop_
_entity.id
_entity.type
_entity.pdbx_description
1 polymer ?
#
loop_
_entity_poly.entity_id
_entity_poly.type
_entity_poly.pdbx_seq_one_letter_code
_entity_poly.pdbx_strand_id
1 'polypeptide(L)'
;MTTKAKPTDDSFHVFDTTLRDGSQREGINLTVADKLTIARHLDEFGVGFIEGGWPGANPRDTEFFARARQEIEFKNAELVAFGATR
;
A
#
# COMPACT_ATOMS: atom_id res chain seq x y z
N MET A 1 -18.19 -0.69 9.51
CA MET A 1 -18.18 -2.12 9.15
C MET A 1 -16.76 -2.60 9.27
N THR A 2 -16.47 -3.38 10.31
CA THR A 2 -15.15 -3.91 10.64
C THR A 2 -14.78 -4.99 9.62
N THR A 3 -13.78 -4.74 8.79
CA THR A 3 -13.16 -5.77 7.96
C THR A 3 -12.48 -6.77 8.88
N LYS A 4 -12.96 -8.01 8.88
CA LYS A 4 -12.39 -9.11 9.66
C LYS A 4 -11.02 -9.41 9.06
N ALA A 5 -9.95 -9.16 9.81
CA ALA A 5 -8.59 -9.54 9.41
C ALA A 5 -8.55 -11.05 9.08
N LYS A 6 -7.97 -11.41 7.94
CA LYS A 6 -7.72 -12.80 7.57
C LYS A 6 -6.78 -13.41 8.63
N PRO A 7 -6.93 -14.69 9.02
CA PRO A 7 -6.00 -15.30 9.95
C PRO A 7 -4.58 -15.20 9.37
N THR A 8 -3.65 -14.66 10.13
CA THR A 8 -2.22 -14.72 9.79
C THR A 8 -1.81 -16.17 9.95
N ASP A 9 -1.76 -16.90 8.83
CA ASP A 9 -1.01 -18.14 8.72
C ASP A 9 0.44 -17.87 9.15
N ASP A 10 1.17 -18.88 9.65
CA ASP A 10 2.60 -18.77 9.98
C ASP A 10 3.47 -18.59 8.69
N SER A 11 2.84 -18.20 7.59
CA SER A 11 3.43 -17.95 6.29
C SER A 11 4.37 -16.75 6.34
N PHE A 12 5.55 -16.93 5.75
CA PHE A 12 6.49 -15.84 5.50
C PHE A 12 5.87 -14.84 4.51
N HIS A 13 5.82 -13.57 4.90
CA HIS A 13 5.35 -12.49 4.05
C HIS A 13 6.43 -11.43 3.85
N VAL A 14 6.49 -10.89 2.64
CA VAL A 14 7.22 -9.66 2.34
C VAL A 14 6.31 -8.47 2.65
N PHE A 15 6.82 -7.56 3.48
CA PHE A 15 6.21 -6.26 3.76
C PHE A 15 6.98 -5.18 2.99
N ASP A 16 6.39 -4.67 1.91
CA ASP A 16 7.02 -3.68 1.03
C ASP A 16 6.72 -2.24 1.48
N THR A 17 7.75 -1.42 1.64
CA THR A 17 7.66 -0.01 2.03
C THR A 17 8.05 0.95 0.91
N THR A 18 8.05 0.50 -0.36
CA THR A 18 8.47 1.30 -1.52
C THR A 18 7.65 2.58 -1.64
N LEU A 19 6.33 2.51 -1.44
CA LEU A 19 5.42 3.65 -1.58
C LEU A 19 5.41 4.62 -0.40
N ARG A 20 6.03 4.26 0.72
CA ARG A 20 6.17 5.10 1.92
C ARG A 20 7.63 5.49 2.10
N ASP A 21 8.46 4.61 2.68
CA ASP A 21 9.87 4.90 2.98
C ASP A 21 10.71 5.08 1.72
N GLY A 22 10.49 4.23 0.72
CA GLY A 22 11.19 4.35 -0.57
C GLY A 22 10.95 5.71 -1.25
N SER A 23 9.78 6.30 -1.03
CA SER A 23 9.40 7.60 -1.60
C SER A 23 9.92 8.82 -0.84
N GLN A 24 10.46 8.65 0.38
CA GLN A 24 10.97 9.77 1.20
C GLN A 24 12.36 10.26 0.78
N ARG A 25 13.03 9.55 -0.14
CA ARG A 25 14.35 9.93 -0.63
C ARG A 25 14.28 11.22 -1.45
N GLU A 26 15.24 12.11 -1.24
CA GLU A 26 15.38 13.34 -2.02
C GLU A 26 15.39 13.04 -3.53
N GLY A 27 14.63 13.82 -4.29
CA GLY A 27 14.49 13.65 -5.74
C GLY A 27 13.42 12.64 -6.17
N ILE A 28 12.79 11.90 -5.26
CA ILE A 28 11.64 11.04 -5.57
C ILE A 28 10.35 11.77 -5.22
N ASN A 29 9.48 11.94 -6.21
CA ASN A 29 8.19 12.60 -6.04
C ASN A 29 7.11 11.85 -6.82
N LEU A 30 6.53 10.83 -6.19
CA LEU A 30 5.50 10.00 -6.81
C LEU A 30 4.17 10.76 -6.88
N THR A 31 3.58 10.79 -8.07
CA THR A 31 2.19 11.19 -8.24
C THR A 31 1.26 10.06 -7.75
N VAL A 32 -0.03 10.37 -7.58
CA VAL A 32 -1.03 9.34 -7.24
C VAL A 32 -1.11 8.26 -8.33
N ALA A 33 -0.95 8.65 -9.61
CA ALA A 33 -0.91 7.70 -10.72
C ALA A 33 0.31 6.78 -10.64
N ASP A 34 1.50 7.32 -10.32
CA ASP A 34 2.71 6.51 -10.14
C ASP A 34 2.52 5.50 -9.01
N LYS A 35 1.95 5.94 -7.88
CA LYS A 35 1.65 5.05 -6.75
C LYS A 35 0.71 3.92 -7.14
N LEU A 36 -0.35 4.19 -7.91
CA LEU A 36 -1.27 3.17 -8.41
C LEU A 36 -0.58 2.18 -9.34
N THR A 37 0.29 2.65 -10.23
CA THR A 37 1.07 1.79 -11.14
C THR A 37 2.00 0.87 -10.36
N ILE A 38 2.79 1.43 -9.43
CA ILE A 38 3.72 0.67 -8.59
C ILE A 38 2.96 -0.33 -7.70
N ALA A 39 1.83 0.05 -7.11
CA ALA A 39 1.02 -0.84 -6.27
C ALA A 39 0.54 -2.08 -7.03
N ARG A 40 0.13 -1.93 -8.30
CA ARG A 40 -0.24 -3.08 -9.16
C ARG A 40 0.94 -4.00 -9.39
N HIS A 41 2.12 -3.45 -9.68
CA HIS A 41 3.32 -4.27 -9.88
C HIS A 41 3.79 -4.99 -8.61
N LEU A 42 3.67 -4.34 -7.45
CA LEU A 42 3.97 -4.99 -6.16
C LEU A 42 3.00 -6.14 -5.87
N ASP A 43 1.70 -5.97 -6.17
CA ASP A 43 0.71 -7.05 -6.08
C ASP A 43 1.04 -8.20 -7.04
N GLU A 44 1.36 -7.89 -8.30
CA GLU A 44 1.78 -8.88 -9.31
C GLU A 44 3.05 -9.62 -8.90
N PHE A 45 3.98 -8.93 -8.24
CA PHE A 45 5.22 -9.54 -7.70
C PHE A 45 4.93 -10.51 -6.54
N GLY A 46 3.79 -10.40 -5.88
CA GLY A 46 3.35 -11.33 -4.83
C GLY A 46 3.80 -10.94 -3.42
N VAL A 47 4.02 -9.64 -3.15
CA VAL A 47 4.25 -9.20 -1.77
C VAL A 47 2.98 -9.41 -0.92
N GLY A 48 3.15 -9.68 0.38
CA GLY A 48 2.01 -9.89 1.27
C GLY A 48 1.36 -8.57 1.71
N PHE A 49 2.17 -7.52 1.90
CA PHE A 49 1.70 -6.22 2.36
C PHE A 49 2.41 -5.10 1.61
N ILE A 50 1.66 -4.04 1.29
CA ILE A 50 2.17 -2.81 0.67
C ILE A 50 1.88 -1.64 1.60
N GLU A 51 2.91 -1.00 2.16
CA GLU A 51 2.75 0.22 2.94
C GLU A 51 2.58 1.43 2.01
N GLY A 52 1.34 1.88 1.84
CA GLY A 52 0.94 2.86 0.84
C GLY A 52 1.23 4.33 1.17
N GLY A 53 1.60 4.63 2.42
CA GLY A 53 1.80 5.99 2.93
C GLY A 53 0.95 6.30 4.17
N TRP A 54 0.76 7.60 4.45
CA TRP A 54 0.09 8.09 5.65
C TRP A 54 -1.18 8.90 5.30
N PRO A 55 -2.33 8.23 5.05
CA PRO A 55 -3.60 8.91 4.77
C PRO A 55 -4.03 9.76 5.98
N GLY A 56 -4.59 10.93 5.72
CA GLY A 56 -4.93 11.94 6.73
C GLY A 56 -3.78 12.90 7.09
N ALA A 57 -2.52 12.48 6.94
CA ALA A 57 -1.36 13.37 7.09
C ALA A 57 -0.87 13.92 5.74
N ASN A 58 -0.89 13.09 4.70
CA ASN A 58 -0.54 13.50 3.33
C ASN A 58 -1.79 13.47 2.41
N PRO A 59 -2.16 14.60 1.78
CA PRO A 59 -3.31 14.65 0.87
C PRO A 59 -3.21 13.68 -0.31
N ARG A 60 -2.01 13.49 -0.88
CA ARG A 60 -1.81 12.56 -1.99
C ARG A 60 -1.95 11.10 -1.57
N ASP A 61 -1.50 10.77 -0.37
CA ASP A 61 -1.71 9.43 0.17
C ASP A 61 -3.21 9.19 0.40
N THR A 62 -3.91 10.18 0.93
CA THR A 62 -5.37 10.11 1.12
C THR A 62 -6.10 9.84 -0.18
N GLU A 63 -5.74 10.57 -1.26
CA GLU A 63 -6.30 10.33 -2.59
C GLU A 63 -5.90 8.95 -3.14
N PHE A 64 -4.63 8.57 -3.00
CA PHE A 64 -4.13 7.26 -3.43
C PHE A 64 -4.91 6.11 -2.79
N PHE A 65 -5.13 6.12 -1.47
CA PHE A 65 -5.93 5.10 -0.78
C PHE A 65 -7.40 5.10 -1.24
N ALA A 66 -7.97 6.28 -1.52
CA ALA A 66 -9.33 6.35 -2.04
C ALA A 66 -9.45 5.72 -3.44
N ARG A 67 -8.51 6.04 -4.33
CA ARG A 67 -8.45 5.52 -5.70
C ARG A 67 -8.08 4.05 -5.75
N ALA A 68 -7.08 3.61 -5.00
CA ALA A 68 -6.64 2.21 -4.98
C ALA A 68 -7.80 1.27 -4.60
N ARG A 69 -8.64 1.65 -3.63
CA ARG A 69 -9.83 0.89 -3.25
C ARG A 69 -10.87 0.74 -4.36
N GLN A 70 -10.89 1.64 -5.34
CA GLN A 70 -11.85 1.64 -6.45
C GLN A 70 -11.26 1.05 -7.74
N GLU A 71 -9.94 1.21 -7.94
CA GLU A 71 -9.26 0.93 -9.21
C GLU A 71 -8.39 -0.32 -9.21
N ILE A 72 -8.16 -0.94 -8.04
CA ILE A 72 -7.28 -2.08 -7.90
C ILE A 72 -7.98 -3.17 -7.10
N GLU A 73 -8.12 -4.34 -7.73
CA GLU A 73 -8.44 -5.58 -7.06
C GLU A 73 -7.12 -6.28 -6.73
N PHE A 74 -6.63 -6.12 -5.49
CA PHE A 74 -5.41 -6.78 -5.04
C PHE A 74 -5.64 -8.28 -4.87
N LYS A 75 -4.79 -9.10 -5.49
CA LYS A 75 -4.91 -10.57 -5.47
C LYS A 75 -4.01 -11.20 -4.41
N ASN A 76 -2.84 -10.60 -4.19
CA ASN A 76 -1.78 -11.15 -3.35
C ASN A 76 -1.52 -10.27 -2.13
N ALA A 77 -1.54 -8.95 -2.31
CA ALA A 77 -1.14 -7.99 -1.30
C ALA A 77 -2.33 -7.40 -0.53
N GLU A 78 -2.11 -7.07 0.74
CA GLU A 78 -2.95 -6.15 1.48
C GLU A 78 -2.34 -4.75 1.49
N LEU A 79 -3.11 -3.74 1.06
CA LEU A 79 -2.69 -2.35 1.11
C LEU A 79 -2.89 -1.79 2.52
N VAL A 80 -1.79 -1.40 3.18
CA VAL A 80 -1.80 -0.92 4.57
C VAL A 80 -1.34 0.52 4.69
N ALA A 81 -1.95 1.26 5.62
CA ALA A 81 -1.52 2.60 5.99
C ALA A 81 -0.39 2.56 7.03
N PHE A 82 0.50 3.56 7.00
CA PHE A 82 1.54 3.71 8.01
C PHE A 82 0.93 3.73 9.42
N GLY A 83 1.45 2.88 10.31
CA GLY A 83 0.96 2.73 11.68
C GLY A 83 -0.38 1.99 11.84
N ALA A 84 -0.93 1.40 10.77
CA ALA A 84 -2.18 0.64 10.81
C ALA A 84 -2.00 -0.85 11.14
N THR A 85 -0.81 -1.29 11.53
CA THR A 85 -0.57 -2.68 11.98
C THR A 85 -1.07 -2.90 13.41
N ARG A 86 -2.39 -3.13 13.55
CA ARG A 86 -3.03 -3.76 14.71
C ARG A 86 -4.19 -4.63 14.28
#